data_AF-A0A7C4GSQ9-F1
#
_entry.id   AF-A0A7C4GSQ9-F1
#
_cell.length_a   1.000
_cell.length_b   1.000
_cell.length_c   1.000
_cell.angle_alpha   90.00
_cell.angle_beta   90.00
_cell.angle_gamma   90.00
#
_symmetry.space_group_name_H-M   'P 1'
#
loop_
_entity.id
_entity.type
_entity.pdbx_description
1 polymer ?
#
loop_
_entity_poly.entity_id
_entity_poly.type
_entity_poly.pdbx_seq_one_letter_code
_entity_poly.pdbx_strand_id
1 'polypeptide(L)'
;MRKSQAMIISIILSAIFSYALLYSTVELPHVLNNLLGEAIPHYGVGEIEEAESFVNSLRPLGYFCLTMIIILIILGFVFKKYKISFLGSFILFLPTFSYFASVMFFLAGVGILRIIWLPFLELFPGSSIYEKISMASSLLELGDIVYFPYDALRFMLNNVFGGYLQSLDETLFLTIIMVSSIIFFMSCTTWLYYKLQKSGFAKSLIYKYSRHPQYFSFLLWSYGLLVYDKYVFLPPRGGYFAPPPFFWTIFAFILIGIALREELIMIEKHREEYEKYRSKTPFMMPVSNLIGKVLRLPVRFIFKKDYPDKAIEIILTLTIYFLMILLISLLY
;
A
#
# COMPACT_ATOMS: atom_id res chain seq x y z
N MET A 1 -17.57 -1.09 31.37
CA MET A 1 -18.53 -0.67 30.33
C MET A 1 -19.45 -1.83 30.00
N ARG A 2 -20.77 -1.62 29.87
CA ARG A 2 -21.70 -2.72 29.54
C ARG A 2 -21.39 -3.27 28.14
N LYS A 3 -21.60 -4.57 27.92
CA LYS A 3 -21.32 -5.23 26.63
C LYS A 3 -22.04 -4.54 25.45
N SER A 4 -23.28 -4.13 25.65
CA SER A 4 -24.07 -3.40 24.65
C SER A 4 -23.46 -2.04 24.31
N GLN A 5 -23.05 -1.26 25.30
CA GLN A 5 -22.38 0.03 25.10
C GLN A 5 -21.06 -0.13 24.35
N ALA A 6 -20.26 -1.14 24.70
CA ALA A 6 -18.99 -1.42 24.02
C ALA A 6 -19.21 -1.78 22.55
N MET A 7 -20.24 -2.56 22.24
CA MET A 7 -20.59 -2.91 20.86
C MET A 7 -20.99 -1.67 20.06
N ILE A 8 -21.89 -0.84 20.61
CA ILE A 8 -22.36 0.39 19.95
C ILE A 8 -21.18 1.34 19.68
N ILE A 9 -20.32 1.58 20.68
CA ILE A 9 -19.15 2.45 20.51
C ILE A 9 -18.18 1.87 19.47
N SER A 10 -17.97 0.55 19.46
CA SER A 10 -17.09 -0.10 18.48
C SER A 10 -17.63 0.04 17.05
N ILE A 11 -18.94 -0.10 16.86
CA ILE A 11 -19.61 0.09 15.56
C ILE A 11 -19.43 1.54 15.09
N ILE A 12 -19.75 2.51 15.95
CA ILE A 12 -19.67 3.94 15.61
C ILE A 12 -18.23 4.32 15.24
N LEU A 13 -17.26 3.97 16.07
CA LEU A 13 -15.85 4.28 15.81
C LEU A 13 -15.34 3.58 14.54
N SER A 14 -15.77 2.34 14.29
CA SER A 14 -15.38 1.62 13.07
C SER A 14 -16.01 2.22 11.82
N ALA A 15 -17.25 2.71 11.90
CA ALA A 15 -17.89 3.44 10.83
C ALA A 15 -17.13 4.72 10.52
N ILE A 16 -16.76 5.49 11.57
CA ILE A 16 -15.96 6.71 11.42
C ILE A 16 -14.60 6.39 10.78
N PHE A 17 -13.89 5.36 11.25
CA PHE A 17 -12.59 4.99 10.67
C PHE A 17 -12.70 4.53 9.23
N SER A 18 -13.71 3.72 8.90
CA SER A 18 -13.90 3.20 7.54
C SER A 18 -14.29 4.33 6.57
N TYR A 19 -15.18 5.22 7.02
CA TYR A 19 -15.57 6.40 6.25
C TYR A 19 -14.41 7.36 6.07
N ALA A 20 -13.62 7.62 7.12
CA ALA A 20 -12.43 8.46 7.02
C ALA A 20 -11.40 7.89 6.04
N LEU A 21 -11.22 6.56 6.03
CA LEU A 21 -10.34 5.89 5.06
C LEU A 21 -10.86 6.05 3.62
N LEU A 22 -12.13 5.74 3.37
CA LEU A 22 -12.81 5.96 2.08
C LEU A 22 -12.62 7.40 1.60
N TYR A 23 -13.01 8.35 2.46
CA TYR A 23 -12.93 9.76 2.15
C TYR A 23 -11.49 10.19 1.87
N SER A 24 -10.52 9.78 2.70
CA SER A 24 -9.11 10.16 2.54
C SER A 24 -8.45 9.65 1.26
N THR A 25 -8.97 8.57 0.67
CA THR A 25 -8.34 7.90 -0.48
C THR A 25 -9.07 8.15 -1.80
N VAL A 26 -10.38 8.44 -1.76
CA VAL A 26 -11.19 8.67 -2.96
C VAL A 26 -11.57 10.14 -3.09
N GLU A 27 -12.25 10.70 -2.09
CA GLU A 27 -12.82 12.05 -2.17
C GLU A 27 -11.80 13.17 -1.89
N LEU A 28 -10.99 13.00 -0.85
CA LEU A 28 -10.01 13.99 -0.42
C LEU A 28 -9.00 14.32 -1.53
N PRO A 29 -8.43 13.35 -2.27
CA PRO A 29 -7.54 13.66 -3.39
C PRO A 29 -8.25 14.49 -4.48
N HIS A 30 -9.52 14.21 -4.78
CA HIS A 30 -10.30 15.00 -5.74
C HIS A 30 -10.55 16.42 -5.24
N VAL A 31 -10.97 16.59 -3.98
CA VAL A 31 -11.18 17.92 -3.37
C VAL A 31 -9.88 18.72 -3.35
N LEU A 32 -8.78 18.11 -2.91
CA LEU A 32 -7.47 18.76 -2.90
C LEU A 32 -6.98 19.07 -4.31
N ASN A 33 -7.21 18.19 -5.28
CA ASN A 33 -6.85 18.45 -6.66
C ASN A 33 -7.61 19.67 -7.22
N ASN A 34 -8.92 19.76 -6.97
CA ASN A 34 -9.72 20.89 -7.44
C ASN A 34 -9.27 22.22 -6.80
N LEU A 35 -8.97 22.20 -5.49
CA LEU A 35 -8.46 23.38 -4.78
C LEU A 35 -7.07 23.80 -5.29
N LEU A 36 -6.20 22.84 -5.57
CA LEU A 36 -4.83 23.12 -6.03
C LEU A 36 -4.76 23.43 -7.52
N GLY A 37 -5.70 22.96 -8.33
CA GLY A 37 -5.77 23.21 -9.77
C GLY A 37 -6.03 24.68 -10.12
N GLU A 38 -6.59 25.46 -9.18
CA GLU A 38 -6.71 26.92 -9.32
C GLU A 38 -5.35 27.63 -9.19
N ALA A 39 -4.41 27.05 -8.44
CA ALA A 39 -3.10 27.65 -8.15
C ALA A 39 -1.95 27.05 -8.94
N ILE A 40 -2.06 25.79 -9.37
CA ILE A 40 -1.00 25.04 -10.06
C ILE A 40 -1.48 24.69 -11.48
N PRO A 41 -0.77 25.14 -12.53
CA PRO A 41 -1.19 24.90 -13.91
C PRO A 41 -1.23 23.42 -14.27
N HIS A 42 -2.24 23.04 -15.06
CA HIS A 42 -2.43 21.69 -15.59
C HIS A 42 -1.91 21.60 -17.03
N TYR A 43 -0.70 21.09 -17.20
CA TYR A 43 -0.10 20.91 -18.52
C TYR A 43 -0.60 19.66 -19.23
N GLY A 44 -0.95 19.77 -20.51
CA GLY A 44 -1.32 18.64 -21.38
C GLY A 44 -0.15 18.12 -22.24
N VAL A 45 -0.40 17.06 -23.02
CA VAL A 45 0.58 16.49 -23.99
C VAL A 45 1.05 17.51 -25.05
N GLY A 46 0.29 18.58 -25.29
CA GLY A 46 0.67 19.66 -26.21
C GLY A 46 1.54 20.78 -25.61
N GLU A 47 1.79 20.77 -24.29
CA GLU A 47 2.44 21.87 -23.55
C GLU A 47 3.76 21.41 -22.90
N ILE A 48 4.47 20.49 -23.58
CA ILE A 48 5.67 19.80 -23.09
C ILE A 48 6.79 20.78 -22.65
N GLU A 49 7.04 21.82 -23.44
CA GLU A 49 8.10 22.80 -23.15
C GLU A 49 7.78 23.64 -21.91
N GLU A 50 6.52 24.02 -21.72
CA GLU A 50 6.06 24.77 -20.55
C GLU A 50 6.10 23.91 -19.28
N ALA A 51 5.68 22.65 -19.40
CA ALA A 51 5.79 21.64 -18.36
C ALA A 51 7.25 21.43 -17.92
N GLU A 52 8.19 21.34 -18.86
CA GLU A 52 9.61 21.16 -18.56
C GLU A 52 10.21 22.40 -17.90
N SER A 53 9.87 23.61 -18.38
CA SER A 53 10.26 24.88 -17.74
C SER A 53 9.76 24.96 -16.28
N PHE A 54 8.50 24.57 -16.06
CA PHE A 54 7.91 24.52 -14.72
C PHE A 54 8.64 23.52 -13.81
N VAL A 55 8.89 22.29 -14.27
CA VAL A 55 9.66 21.28 -13.53
C VAL A 55 11.06 21.79 -13.20
N ASN A 56 11.74 22.42 -14.17
CA ASN A 56 13.07 23.00 -13.98
C ASN A 56 13.07 24.08 -12.87
N SER A 57 12.02 24.90 -12.79
CA SER A 57 11.88 25.92 -11.73
C SER A 57 11.70 25.30 -10.33
N LEU A 58 11.05 24.14 -10.26
CA LEU A 58 10.75 23.43 -9.02
C LEU A 58 11.86 22.44 -8.61
N ARG A 59 12.79 22.12 -9.53
CA ARG A 59 13.87 21.18 -9.29
C ARG A 59 14.68 21.47 -8.02
N PRO A 60 15.16 22.71 -7.77
CA PRO A 60 15.93 23.01 -6.56
C PRO A 60 15.17 22.70 -5.27
N LEU A 61 13.85 22.94 -5.28
CA LEU A 61 12.98 22.65 -4.14
C LEU A 61 12.87 21.14 -3.90
N GLY A 62 12.75 20.33 -4.95
CA GLY A 62 12.73 18.87 -4.84
C GLY A 62 13.99 18.30 -4.19
N TYR A 63 15.17 18.73 -4.65
CA TYR A 63 16.46 18.34 -4.05
C TYR A 63 16.59 18.78 -2.60
N PHE A 64 16.19 20.01 -2.29
CA PHE A 64 16.22 20.53 -0.94
C PHE A 64 15.31 19.71 0.00
N CYS A 65 14.06 19.47 -0.41
CA CYS A 65 13.10 18.66 0.34
C CYS A 65 13.64 17.26 0.61
N LEU A 66 14.11 16.55 -0.42
CA LEU A 66 14.64 15.20 -0.26
C LEU A 66 15.86 15.16 0.68
N THR A 67 16.78 16.11 0.52
CA THR A 67 17.97 16.22 1.38
C THR A 67 17.57 16.41 2.85
N MET A 68 16.63 17.32 3.12
CA MET A 68 16.13 17.56 4.47
C MET A 68 15.43 16.32 5.05
N ILE A 69 14.67 15.58 4.24
CA ILE A 69 14.03 14.32 4.64
C ILE A 69 15.08 13.26 5.00
N ILE A 70 16.10 13.08 4.18
CA ILE A 70 17.20 12.13 4.45
C ILE A 70 17.93 12.53 5.73
N ILE A 71 18.24 13.82 5.92
CA ILE A 71 18.85 14.33 7.15
C ILE A 71 17.95 14.02 8.35
N LEU A 72 16.64 14.26 8.28
CA LEU A 72 15.71 13.92 9.36
C LEU A 72 15.71 12.43 9.69
N ILE A 73 15.72 11.56 8.67
CA ILE A 73 15.79 10.11 8.87
C ILE A 73 17.10 9.74 9.59
N ILE A 74 18.25 10.22 9.09
CA ILE A 74 19.58 9.94 9.65
C ILE A 74 19.69 10.47 11.09
N LEU A 75 19.34 11.73 11.34
CA LEU A 75 19.36 12.32 12.69
C LEU A 75 18.43 11.56 13.64
N GLY A 76 17.27 11.13 13.16
CA GLY A 76 16.34 10.28 13.92
C GLY A 76 16.98 8.97 14.37
N PHE A 77 17.76 8.32 13.51
CA PHE A 77 18.51 7.12 13.87
C PHE A 77 19.71 7.41 14.79
N VAL A 78 20.54 8.39 14.44
CA VAL A 78 21.74 8.77 15.22
C VAL A 78 21.38 9.14 16.65
N PHE A 79 20.33 9.92 16.85
CA PHE A 79 19.87 10.32 18.19
C PHE A 79 18.91 9.32 18.84
N LYS A 80 18.64 8.16 18.22
CA LYS A 80 17.65 7.16 18.68
C LYS A 80 16.25 7.77 18.92
N LYS A 81 15.92 8.86 18.23
CA LYS A 81 14.63 9.54 18.30
C LYS A 81 13.70 9.00 17.22
N TYR A 82 13.07 7.88 17.52
CA TYR A 82 12.18 7.17 16.58
C TYR A 82 11.10 8.07 15.96
N LYS A 83 10.57 9.07 16.69
CA LYS A 83 9.57 10.00 16.17
C LYS A 83 10.07 10.85 15.00
N ILE A 84 11.35 11.24 15.01
CA ILE A 84 11.96 12.06 13.96
C ILE A 84 12.22 11.21 12.72
N SER A 85 12.78 10.02 12.91
CA SER A 85 12.97 9.06 11.82
C SER A 85 11.64 8.67 11.18
N PHE A 86 10.60 8.44 12.01
CA PHE A 86 9.24 8.19 11.55
C PHE A 86 8.69 9.35 10.73
N LEU A 87 8.85 10.59 11.18
CA LEU A 87 8.40 11.77 10.44
C LEU A 87 9.08 11.89 9.08
N GLY A 88 10.41 11.70 9.03
CA GLY A 88 11.16 11.69 7.77
C GLY A 88 10.66 10.61 6.81
N SER A 89 10.52 9.37 7.28
CA SER A 89 9.97 8.28 6.48
C SER A 89 8.54 8.53 6.03
N PHE A 90 7.69 9.09 6.89
CA PHE A 90 6.32 9.45 6.55
C PHE A 90 6.28 10.47 5.41
N ILE A 91 7.08 11.54 5.48
CA ILE A 91 7.16 12.56 4.42
C ILE A 91 7.72 11.94 3.14
N LEU A 92 8.70 11.02 3.22
CA LEU A 92 9.24 10.32 2.07
C LEU A 92 8.18 9.50 1.31
N PHE A 93 7.20 8.93 2.02
CA PHE A 93 6.09 8.18 1.41
C PHE A 93 4.90 9.05 1.03
N LEU A 94 4.87 10.33 1.40
CA LEU A 94 3.77 11.24 1.06
C LEU A 94 3.48 11.32 -0.46
N PRO A 95 4.48 11.27 -1.36
CA PRO A 95 4.24 11.22 -2.80
C PRO A 95 3.41 10.01 -3.25
N THR A 96 3.39 8.89 -2.52
CA THR A 96 2.52 7.75 -2.88
C THR A 96 1.05 8.15 -2.89
N PHE A 97 0.62 9.08 -2.02
CA PHE A 97 -0.75 9.58 -2.00
C PHE A 97 -1.13 10.37 -3.25
N SER A 98 -0.16 11.00 -3.90
CA SER A 98 -0.41 11.73 -5.15
C SER A 98 -0.69 10.81 -6.34
N TYR A 99 -0.30 9.53 -6.29
CA TYR A 99 -0.70 8.55 -7.31
C TYR A 99 -2.20 8.29 -7.25
N PHE A 100 -2.80 8.34 -6.05
CA PHE A 100 -4.23 8.16 -5.88
C PHE A 100 -5.06 9.40 -6.22
N ALA A 101 -4.44 10.51 -6.62
CA ALA A 101 -5.13 11.76 -6.95
C ALA A 101 -5.57 11.87 -8.42
N SER A 102 -5.26 10.88 -9.26
CA SER A 102 -5.81 10.78 -10.63
C SER A 102 -5.65 12.06 -11.47
N VAL A 103 -4.46 12.68 -11.43
CA VAL A 103 -4.20 14.01 -12.01
C VAL A 103 -3.61 13.98 -13.43
N MET A 104 -3.86 15.04 -14.21
CA MET A 104 -3.43 15.22 -15.62
C MET A 104 -1.91 15.32 -15.83
N PHE A 105 -1.17 15.87 -14.87
CA PHE A 105 0.26 16.21 -15.00
C PHE A 105 1.02 15.85 -13.73
N PHE A 106 2.27 15.38 -13.87
CA PHE A 106 3.10 14.83 -12.79
C PHE A 106 3.21 15.72 -11.54
N LEU A 107 3.14 17.05 -11.67
CA LEU A 107 3.19 18.02 -10.57
C LEU A 107 1.92 18.85 -10.36
N ALA A 108 0.84 18.59 -11.11
CA ALA A 108 -0.38 19.38 -10.99
C ALA A 108 -1.27 18.89 -9.84
N GLY A 109 -1.97 19.81 -9.19
CA GLY A 109 -2.83 19.49 -8.06
C GLY A 109 -2.05 18.80 -6.93
N VAL A 110 -2.59 17.68 -6.44
CA VAL A 110 -1.91 16.82 -5.42
C VAL A 110 -0.63 16.17 -5.96
N GLY A 111 -0.46 16.13 -7.29
CA GLY A 111 0.78 15.71 -7.97
C GLY A 111 2.02 16.49 -7.51
N ILE A 112 1.87 17.72 -7.01
CA ILE A 112 2.98 18.53 -6.49
C ILE A 112 3.76 17.81 -5.37
N LEU A 113 3.11 16.90 -4.62
CA LEU A 113 3.80 16.11 -3.60
C LEU A 113 4.94 15.27 -4.19
N ARG A 114 4.86 14.89 -5.48
CA ARG A 114 5.90 14.15 -6.20
C ARG A 114 7.20 14.91 -6.40
N ILE A 115 7.21 16.22 -6.14
CA ILE A 115 8.44 17.03 -6.13
C ILE A 115 9.51 16.44 -5.20
N ILE A 116 9.10 15.78 -4.11
CA ILE A 116 9.99 15.11 -3.15
C ILE A 116 10.78 13.98 -3.83
N TRP A 117 10.18 13.31 -4.83
CA TRP A 117 10.79 12.21 -5.57
C TRP A 117 11.46 12.66 -6.87
N LEU A 118 11.37 13.93 -7.26
CA LEU A 118 12.01 14.44 -8.47
C LEU A 118 13.51 14.08 -8.54
N PRO A 119 14.31 14.18 -7.46
CA PRO A 119 15.71 13.78 -7.52
C PRO A 119 15.91 12.29 -7.83
N PHE A 120 15.01 11.40 -7.37
CA PHE A 120 15.10 9.99 -7.71
C PHE A 120 14.78 9.73 -9.18
N LEU A 121 13.82 10.47 -9.75
CA LEU A 121 13.49 10.39 -11.18
C LEU A 121 14.64 10.89 -12.07
N GLU A 122 15.47 11.82 -11.58
CA GLU A 122 16.59 12.38 -12.33
C GLU A 122 17.86 11.52 -12.31
N LEU A 123 17.93 10.50 -11.45
CA LEU A 123 19.01 9.52 -11.48
C LEU A 123 18.93 8.61 -12.72
N PHE A 124 17.79 8.59 -13.42
CA PHE A 124 17.60 7.82 -14.63
C PHE A 124 18.17 8.55 -15.86
N PRO A 125 18.83 7.81 -16.77
CA PRO A 125 19.35 8.39 -18.01
C PRO A 125 18.19 8.90 -18.88
N GLY A 126 18.44 9.97 -19.64
CA GLY A 126 17.43 10.62 -20.47
C GLY A 126 17.74 12.11 -20.65
N SER A 127 17.46 12.63 -21.84
CA SER A 127 17.70 14.03 -22.20
C SER A 127 16.53 14.95 -21.83
N SER A 128 15.29 14.43 -21.88
CA SER A 128 14.06 15.14 -21.51
C SER A 128 13.42 14.57 -20.25
N ILE A 129 12.58 15.35 -19.57
CA ILE A 129 11.81 14.88 -18.41
C ILE A 129 10.90 13.69 -18.75
N TYR A 130 10.39 13.62 -19.98
CA TYR A 130 9.56 12.52 -20.45
C TYR A 130 10.36 11.22 -20.59
N GLU A 131 11.57 11.29 -21.16
CA GLU A 131 12.49 10.13 -21.22
C GLU A 131 12.87 9.66 -19.83
N LYS A 132 13.18 10.58 -18.91
CA LYS A 132 13.50 10.25 -17.52
C LYS A 132 12.33 9.63 -16.78
N ILE A 133 11.10 10.14 -16.96
CA ILE A 133 9.89 9.55 -16.39
C ILE A 133 9.60 8.18 -17.00
N SER A 134 9.77 8.04 -18.32
CA SER A 134 9.60 6.76 -19.03
C SER A 134 10.68 5.73 -18.71
N MET A 135 11.87 6.13 -18.29
CA MET A 135 12.90 5.20 -17.82
C MET A 135 12.79 4.95 -16.31
N ALA A 136 12.39 5.95 -15.53
CA ALA A 136 12.04 5.75 -14.13
C ALA A 136 10.86 4.80 -13.97
N SER A 137 9.98 4.72 -14.97
CA SER A 137 8.93 3.69 -15.02
C SER A 137 9.53 2.30 -14.87
N SER A 138 10.70 1.99 -15.46
CA SER A 138 11.30 0.66 -15.32
C SER A 138 11.72 0.31 -13.89
N LEU A 139 12.02 1.30 -13.04
CA LEU A 139 12.25 1.08 -11.60
C LEU A 139 10.93 1.03 -10.84
N LEU A 140 9.98 1.90 -11.15
CA LEU A 140 8.67 1.89 -10.51
C LEU A 140 7.93 0.57 -10.78
N GLU A 141 8.08 0.03 -11.99
CA GLU A 141 7.62 -1.27 -12.47
C GLU A 141 8.37 -2.44 -11.82
N LEU A 142 9.45 -2.22 -11.04
CA LEU A 142 10.04 -3.31 -10.25
C LEU A 142 9.01 -3.80 -9.23
N GLY A 143 8.51 -5.02 -9.41
CA GLY A 143 7.39 -5.55 -8.66
C GLY A 143 6.11 -5.65 -9.50
N ASP A 144 6.13 -5.40 -10.81
CA ASP A 144 5.00 -5.58 -11.72
C ASP A 144 4.36 -6.98 -11.64
N ILE A 145 5.13 -8.00 -11.22
CA ILE A 145 4.60 -9.34 -10.91
C ILE A 145 3.44 -9.31 -9.89
N VAL A 146 3.32 -8.27 -9.07
CA VAL A 146 2.18 -8.12 -8.15
C VAL A 146 0.85 -8.02 -8.89
N TYR A 147 0.84 -7.60 -10.16
CA TYR A 147 -0.34 -7.59 -11.02
C TYR A 147 -0.73 -8.97 -11.55
N PHE A 148 0.18 -9.95 -11.53
CA PHE A 148 -0.06 -11.29 -12.07
C PHE A 148 -1.38 -11.94 -11.60
N PRO A 149 -1.76 -11.88 -10.30
CA PRO A 149 -3.05 -12.42 -9.87
C PRO A 149 -4.25 -11.74 -10.54
N TYR A 150 -4.16 -10.43 -10.78
CA TYR A 150 -5.20 -9.68 -11.49
C TYR A 150 -5.17 -9.95 -12.98
N ASP A 151 -4.00 -9.98 -13.61
CA ASP A 151 -3.86 -10.29 -15.03
C ASP A 151 -4.33 -11.72 -15.35
N ALA A 152 -4.06 -12.69 -14.47
CA ALA A 152 -4.59 -14.05 -14.60
C ALA A 152 -6.12 -14.08 -14.49
N LEU A 153 -6.70 -13.35 -13.54
CA LEU A 153 -8.15 -13.22 -13.41
C LEU A 153 -8.77 -12.56 -14.65
N ARG A 154 -8.17 -11.46 -15.10
CA ARG A 154 -8.59 -10.71 -16.28
C ARG A 154 -8.53 -11.57 -17.54
N PHE A 155 -7.46 -12.34 -17.72
CA PHE A 155 -7.33 -13.31 -18.80
C PHE A 155 -8.44 -14.37 -18.77
N MET A 156 -8.72 -14.96 -17.59
CA MET A 156 -9.80 -15.93 -17.43
C MET A 156 -11.17 -15.33 -17.76
N LEU A 157 -11.45 -14.12 -17.30
CA LEU A 157 -12.73 -13.45 -17.52
C LEU A 157 -12.87 -12.93 -18.95
N ASN A 158 -11.78 -12.51 -19.61
CA ASN A 158 -11.83 -12.07 -21.01
C ASN A 158 -12.40 -13.15 -21.93
N ASN A 159 -12.00 -14.41 -21.69
CA ASN A 159 -12.49 -15.56 -22.44
C ASN A 159 -14.00 -15.80 -22.25
N VAL A 160 -14.60 -15.27 -21.18
CA VAL A 160 -16.03 -15.41 -20.86
C VAL A 160 -16.84 -14.20 -21.36
N PHE A 161 -16.30 -12.99 -21.20
CA PHE A 161 -17.03 -11.73 -21.43
C PHE A 161 -16.74 -11.05 -22.77
N GLY A 162 -15.89 -11.62 -23.64
CA GLY A 162 -15.87 -11.28 -25.07
C GLY A 162 -15.50 -9.83 -25.40
N GLY A 163 -14.55 -9.22 -24.68
CA GLY A 163 -13.96 -7.93 -25.03
C GLY A 163 -14.47 -6.70 -24.27
N TYR A 164 -15.44 -6.85 -23.35
CA TYR A 164 -15.86 -5.77 -22.42
C TYR A 164 -14.87 -5.60 -21.24
N LEU A 165 -13.57 -5.50 -21.53
CA LEU A 165 -12.53 -5.50 -20.50
C LEU A 165 -12.55 -4.24 -19.62
N GLN A 166 -12.80 -3.07 -20.20
CA GLN A 166 -12.75 -1.82 -19.44
C GLN A 166 -13.88 -1.73 -18.39
N SER A 167 -15.11 -2.05 -18.76
CA SER A 167 -16.23 -2.08 -17.81
C SER A 167 -16.07 -3.18 -16.75
N LEU A 168 -15.42 -4.28 -17.11
CA LEU A 168 -15.05 -5.34 -16.17
C LEU A 168 -13.98 -4.87 -15.18
N ASP A 169 -12.95 -4.16 -15.65
CA ASP A 169 -11.86 -3.64 -14.82
C ASP A 169 -12.41 -2.63 -13.79
N GLU A 170 -13.31 -1.72 -14.21
CA GLU A 170 -14.05 -0.80 -13.33
C GLU A 170 -14.90 -1.54 -12.27
N THR A 171 -15.66 -2.55 -12.70
CA THR A 171 -16.52 -3.34 -11.81
C THR A 171 -15.69 -4.12 -10.78
N LEU A 172 -14.58 -4.72 -11.21
CA LEU A 172 -13.65 -5.44 -10.32
C LEU A 172 -13.01 -4.50 -9.31
N PHE A 173 -12.58 -3.32 -9.75
CA PHE A 173 -12.05 -2.28 -8.86
C PHE A 173 -13.06 -1.91 -7.77
N LEU A 174 -14.30 -1.55 -8.15
CA LEU A 174 -15.35 -1.21 -7.19
C LEU A 174 -15.65 -2.36 -6.23
N THR A 175 -15.63 -3.60 -6.74
CA THR A 175 -15.82 -4.80 -5.93
C THR A 175 -14.70 -4.97 -4.90
N ILE A 176 -13.44 -4.79 -5.30
CA ILE A 176 -12.27 -4.87 -4.40
C ILE A 176 -12.35 -3.81 -3.31
N ILE A 177 -12.66 -2.55 -3.65
CA ILE A 177 -12.80 -1.47 -2.68
C ILE A 177 -13.97 -1.72 -1.72
N MET A 178 -15.12 -2.18 -2.21
CA MET A 178 -16.28 -2.48 -1.37
C MET A 178 -16.01 -3.65 -0.41
N VAL A 179 -15.45 -4.76 -0.92
CA VAL A 179 -15.11 -5.93 -0.09
C VAL A 179 -14.06 -5.57 0.95
N SER A 180 -13.00 -4.85 0.56
CA SER A 180 -11.98 -4.40 1.51
C SER A 180 -12.56 -3.46 2.57
N SER A 181 -13.45 -2.54 2.21
CA SER A 181 -14.18 -1.67 3.16
C SER A 181 -14.98 -2.45 4.19
N ILE A 182 -15.74 -3.46 3.74
CA ILE A 182 -16.55 -4.32 4.63
C ILE A 182 -15.64 -5.11 5.59
N ILE A 183 -14.57 -5.70 5.07
CA ILE A 183 -13.59 -6.42 5.90
C ILE A 183 -12.97 -5.46 6.91
N PHE A 184 -12.59 -4.24 6.49
CA PHE A 184 -12.01 -3.22 7.37
C PHE A 184 -12.96 -2.91 8.53
N PHE A 185 -14.20 -2.55 8.20
CA PHE A 185 -15.23 -2.19 9.16
C PHE A 185 -15.48 -3.30 10.18
N MET A 186 -15.65 -4.55 9.72
CA MET A 186 -15.86 -5.70 10.58
C MET A 186 -14.64 -5.98 11.48
N SER A 187 -13.43 -5.77 10.94
CA SER A 187 -12.18 -5.99 11.65
C SER A 187 -11.92 -4.94 12.72
N CYS A 188 -12.20 -3.66 12.43
CA CYS A 188 -12.16 -2.58 13.40
C CYS A 188 -13.22 -2.78 14.49
N THR A 189 -14.44 -3.16 14.11
CA THR A 189 -15.54 -3.36 15.07
C THR A 189 -15.18 -4.45 16.06
N THR A 190 -14.70 -5.59 15.57
CA THR A 190 -14.30 -6.72 16.42
C THR A 190 -13.12 -6.34 17.31
N TRP A 191 -12.09 -5.70 16.77
CA TRP A 191 -10.91 -5.32 17.54
C TRP A 191 -11.23 -4.29 18.65
N LEU A 192 -11.96 -3.23 18.31
CA LEU A 192 -12.39 -2.22 19.28
C LEU A 192 -13.25 -2.85 20.37
N TYR A 193 -14.16 -3.76 20.01
CA TYR A 193 -15.00 -4.43 20.99
C TYR A 193 -14.16 -5.19 22.03
N TYR A 194 -13.20 -5.99 21.59
CA TYR A 194 -12.30 -6.74 22.49
C TYR A 194 -11.42 -5.81 23.33
N LYS A 195 -10.91 -4.73 22.72
CA LYS A 195 -10.09 -3.73 23.42
C LYS A 195 -10.88 -3.03 24.52
N LEU A 196 -12.12 -2.62 24.23
CA LEU A 196 -13.03 -1.96 25.15
C LEU A 196 -13.52 -2.88 26.27
N GLN A 197 -13.67 -4.18 25.98
CA GLN A 197 -14.01 -5.21 26.97
C GLN A 197 -12.81 -5.75 27.74
N LYS A 198 -11.57 -5.30 27.42
CA LYS A 198 -10.31 -5.78 28.02
C LYS A 198 -10.19 -7.32 27.97
N SER A 199 -10.76 -7.96 26.95
CA SER A 199 -10.96 -9.43 26.88
C SER A 199 -9.77 -10.19 26.25
N GLY A 200 -8.55 -9.69 26.42
CA GLY A 200 -7.36 -10.24 25.74
C GLY A 200 -7.28 -9.77 24.29
N PHE A 201 -7.28 -10.72 23.33
CA PHE A 201 -7.16 -10.46 21.90
C PHE A 201 -8.41 -10.91 21.12
N ALA A 202 -8.63 -10.30 19.95
CA ALA A 202 -9.76 -10.59 19.09
C ALA A 202 -9.62 -11.99 18.45
N LYS A 203 -10.64 -12.84 18.64
CA LYS A 203 -10.66 -14.24 18.15
C LYS A 203 -12.01 -14.71 17.59
N SER A 204 -12.97 -13.79 17.46
CA SER A 204 -14.33 -14.09 16.99
C SER A 204 -14.66 -13.33 15.70
N LEU A 205 -15.83 -13.61 15.11
CA LEU A 205 -16.30 -13.01 13.86
C LEU A 205 -15.24 -13.15 12.74
N ILE A 206 -14.84 -12.04 12.12
CA ILE A 206 -13.85 -12.03 11.04
C ILE A 206 -12.49 -12.56 11.51
N TYR A 207 -12.15 -12.39 12.79
CA TYR A 207 -10.92 -12.93 13.37
C TYR A 207 -10.94 -14.46 13.47
N LYS A 208 -12.09 -15.12 13.34
CA LYS A 208 -12.13 -16.59 13.23
C LYS A 208 -11.46 -17.09 11.95
N TYR A 209 -11.48 -16.29 10.88
CA TYR A 209 -11.03 -16.67 9.54
C TYR A 209 -9.65 -16.09 9.17
N SER A 210 -9.19 -15.07 9.90
CA SER A 210 -7.92 -14.39 9.66
C SER A 210 -7.42 -13.78 10.96
N ARG A 211 -6.13 -13.92 11.27
CA ARG A 211 -5.56 -13.32 12.50
C ARG A 211 -5.33 -11.82 12.35
N HIS A 212 -5.13 -11.34 11.13
CA HIS A 212 -4.87 -9.95 10.80
C HIS A 212 -5.79 -9.40 9.70
N PRO A 213 -7.13 -9.41 9.92
CA PRO A 213 -8.07 -9.03 8.87
C PRO A 213 -8.06 -7.52 8.59
N GLN A 214 -7.59 -6.68 9.54
CA GLN A 214 -7.37 -5.24 9.33
C GLN A 214 -6.25 -4.99 8.31
N TYR A 215 -5.07 -5.60 8.53
CA TYR A 215 -3.94 -5.46 7.62
C TYR A 215 -4.24 -6.10 6.27
N PHE A 216 -4.94 -7.25 6.25
CA PHE A 216 -5.40 -7.86 5.00
C PHE A 216 -6.33 -6.93 4.21
N SER A 217 -7.28 -6.29 4.89
CA SER A 217 -8.15 -5.30 4.26
C SER A 217 -7.36 -4.12 3.68
N PHE A 218 -6.38 -3.57 4.40
CA PHE A 218 -5.51 -2.51 3.87
C PHE A 218 -4.72 -2.95 2.63
N LEU A 219 -4.20 -4.18 2.62
CA LEU A 219 -3.53 -4.73 1.45
C LEU A 219 -4.48 -4.85 0.26
N LEU A 220 -5.69 -5.39 0.47
CA LEU A 220 -6.69 -5.54 -0.57
C LEU A 220 -7.16 -4.19 -1.11
N TRP A 221 -7.34 -3.21 -0.22
CA TRP A 221 -7.71 -1.84 -0.58
C TRP A 221 -6.65 -1.17 -1.43
N SER A 222 -5.42 -1.10 -0.92
CA SER A 222 -4.30 -0.45 -1.61
C SER A 222 -3.96 -1.16 -2.93
N TYR A 223 -4.15 -2.48 -3.00
CA TYR A 223 -4.07 -3.23 -4.24
C TYR A 223 -5.16 -2.83 -5.24
N GLY A 224 -6.40 -2.62 -4.77
CA GLY A 224 -7.48 -2.09 -5.60
C GLY A 224 -7.12 -0.73 -6.21
N LEU A 225 -6.50 0.16 -5.43
CA LEU A 225 -6.00 1.45 -5.94
C LEU A 225 -4.86 1.28 -6.96
N LEU A 226 -3.94 0.32 -6.72
CA LEU A 226 -2.85 0.01 -7.64
C LEU A 226 -3.36 -0.53 -8.99
N VAL A 227 -4.41 -1.37 -8.96
CA VAL A 227 -5.11 -1.88 -10.15
C VAL A 227 -5.86 -0.77 -10.87
N TYR A 228 -6.55 0.10 -10.13
CA TYR A 228 -7.25 1.25 -10.69
C TYR A 228 -6.29 2.12 -11.51
N ASP A 229 -5.13 2.46 -10.95
CA ASP A 229 -4.12 3.30 -11.61
C ASP A 229 -3.61 2.68 -12.93
N LYS A 230 -3.47 1.34 -13.00
CA LYS A 230 -2.96 0.65 -14.20
C LYS A 230 -4.03 0.39 -15.28
N TYR A 231 -5.24 -0.02 -14.90
CA TYR A 231 -6.23 -0.57 -15.85
C TYR A 231 -7.48 0.29 -16.03
N VAL A 232 -7.82 1.13 -15.05
CA VAL A 232 -9.08 1.90 -15.05
C VAL A 232 -8.82 3.38 -15.29
N PHE A 233 -7.77 3.91 -14.68
CA PHE A 233 -7.45 5.32 -14.74
C PHE A 233 -6.97 5.71 -16.15
N LEU A 234 -7.72 6.61 -16.77
CA LEU A 234 -7.34 7.28 -18.01
C LEU A 234 -6.93 8.70 -17.65
N PRO A 235 -5.64 9.04 -17.74
CA PRO A 235 -5.19 10.36 -17.37
C PRO A 235 -5.84 11.40 -18.30
N PRO A 236 -6.51 12.41 -17.72
CA PRO A 236 -7.13 13.43 -18.54
C PRO A 236 -6.03 14.22 -19.29
N ARG A 237 -6.27 14.59 -20.56
CA ARG A 237 -5.28 15.21 -21.48
C ARG A 237 -4.04 14.36 -21.81
N GLY A 238 -4.04 13.05 -21.51
CA GLY A 238 -3.03 12.10 -22.01
C GLY A 238 -1.69 12.08 -21.27
N GLY A 239 -1.58 12.73 -20.11
CA GLY A 239 -0.35 12.69 -19.32
C GLY A 239 -0.16 11.34 -18.62
N TYR A 240 0.91 10.61 -18.92
CA TYR A 240 1.14 9.28 -18.36
C TYR A 240 2.14 9.31 -17.19
N PHE A 241 1.81 8.61 -16.10
CA PHE A 241 2.79 8.28 -15.07
C PHE A 241 2.62 6.81 -14.72
N ALA A 242 3.72 6.07 -14.77
CA ALA A 242 3.67 4.64 -14.55
C ALA A 242 3.20 4.32 -13.12
N PRO A 243 2.36 3.30 -12.94
CA PRO A 243 1.97 2.85 -11.62
C PRO A 243 3.19 2.52 -10.76
N PRO A 244 3.12 2.62 -9.42
CA PRO A 244 4.27 2.38 -8.56
C PRO A 244 4.21 1.01 -7.82
N PRO A 245 4.18 -0.15 -8.50
CA PRO A 245 4.12 -1.45 -7.85
C PRO A 245 5.33 -1.71 -6.94
N PHE A 246 6.49 -1.09 -7.21
CA PHE A 246 7.64 -1.13 -6.30
C PHE A 246 7.31 -0.59 -4.92
N PHE A 247 6.75 0.62 -4.85
CA PHE A 247 6.39 1.26 -3.59
C PHE A 247 5.22 0.55 -2.91
N TRP A 248 4.26 0.04 -3.69
CA TRP A 248 3.21 -0.80 -3.15
C TRP A 248 3.77 -2.10 -2.55
N THR A 249 4.76 -2.72 -3.19
CA THR A 249 5.45 -3.91 -2.67
C THR A 249 6.15 -3.58 -1.36
N ILE A 250 6.93 -2.49 -1.29
CA ILE A 250 7.55 -2.05 -0.02
C ILE A 250 6.50 -1.87 1.08
N PHE A 251 5.41 -1.18 0.77
CA PHE A 251 4.30 -0.97 1.71
C PHE A 251 3.69 -2.30 2.19
N ALA A 252 3.46 -3.24 1.28
CA ALA A 252 2.91 -4.54 1.61
C ALA A 252 3.82 -5.32 2.56
N PHE A 253 5.14 -5.30 2.33
CA PHE A 253 6.12 -5.93 3.20
C PHE A 253 6.22 -5.28 4.57
N ILE A 254 6.11 -3.94 4.64
CA ILE A 254 6.03 -3.22 5.92
C ILE A 254 4.80 -3.67 6.71
N LEU A 255 3.62 -3.74 6.08
CA LEU A 255 2.39 -4.19 6.74
C LEU A 255 2.50 -5.65 7.23
N ILE A 256 3.04 -6.54 6.40
CA ILE A 256 3.27 -7.95 6.79
C ILE A 256 4.27 -8.02 7.96
N GLY A 257 5.34 -7.21 7.93
CA GLY A 257 6.31 -7.14 9.03
C GLY A 257 5.73 -6.62 10.33
N ILE A 258 4.84 -5.61 10.28
CA ILE A 258 4.10 -5.12 11.45
C ILE A 258 3.22 -6.24 12.01
N ALA A 259 2.49 -6.95 11.15
CA ALA A 259 1.64 -8.07 11.55
C ALA A 259 2.43 -9.22 12.21
N LEU A 260 3.55 -9.63 11.61
CA LEU A 260 4.44 -10.65 12.19
C LEU A 260 5.02 -10.21 13.54
N ARG A 261 5.40 -8.93 13.67
CA ARG A 261 5.88 -8.38 14.95
C ARG A 261 4.78 -8.37 16.00
N GLU A 262 3.54 -8.08 15.60
CA GLU A 262 2.38 -8.17 16.50
C GLU A 262 2.16 -9.61 16.98
N GLU A 263 2.36 -10.63 16.14
CA GLU A 263 2.30 -12.03 16.57
C GLU A 263 3.33 -12.35 17.65
N LEU A 264 4.57 -11.86 17.53
CA LEU A 264 5.60 -12.07 18.57
C LEU A 264 5.15 -11.50 19.92
N ILE A 265 4.64 -10.27 19.92
CA ILE A 265 4.12 -9.61 21.12
C ILE A 265 2.94 -10.39 21.71
N MET A 266 2.06 -10.92 20.84
CA MET A 266 0.90 -11.70 21.28
C MET A 266 1.30 -13.05 21.87
N ILE A 267 2.30 -13.72 21.31
CA ILE A 267 2.87 -14.97 21.86
C ILE A 267 3.49 -14.71 23.24
N GLU A 268 4.26 -13.64 23.39
CA GLU A 268 4.86 -13.25 24.68
C GLU A 268 3.79 -12.98 25.75
N LYS A 269 2.72 -12.27 25.37
CA LYS A 269 1.67 -11.81 26.29
C LYS A 269 0.61 -12.87 26.63
N HIS A 270 0.24 -13.70 25.66
CA HIS A 270 -0.91 -14.62 25.77
C HIS A 270 -0.51 -16.11 25.66
N ARG A 271 0.77 -16.41 25.41
CA ARG A 271 1.38 -17.75 25.39
C ARG A 271 0.50 -18.80 24.71
N GLU A 272 0.17 -19.87 25.41
CA GLU A 272 -0.56 -21.04 24.91
C GLU A 272 -1.92 -20.70 24.28
N GLU A 273 -2.63 -19.70 24.82
CA GLU A 273 -3.94 -19.31 24.28
C GLU A 273 -3.81 -18.78 22.85
N TYR A 274 -2.80 -17.94 22.61
CA TYR A 274 -2.55 -17.39 21.29
C TYR A 274 -1.94 -18.42 20.35
N GLU A 275 -1.06 -19.31 20.83
CA GLU A 275 -0.53 -20.39 20.00
C GLU A 275 -1.64 -21.34 19.52
N LYS A 276 -2.57 -21.71 20.40
CA LYS A 276 -3.75 -22.52 20.04
C LYS A 276 -4.60 -21.83 18.99
N TYR A 277 -4.80 -20.52 19.10
CA TYR A 277 -5.49 -19.73 18.09
C TYR A 277 -4.71 -19.66 16.76
N ARG A 278 -3.40 -19.40 16.82
CA ARG A 278 -2.48 -19.34 15.67
C ARG A 278 -2.47 -20.64 14.87
N SER A 279 -2.56 -21.78 15.53
CA SER A 279 -2.60 -23.09 14.87
C SER A 279 -3.88 -23.35 14.06
N LYS A 280 -5.00 -22.68 14.39
CA LYS A 280 -6.32 -22.94 13.81
C LYS A 280 -6.77 -21.88 12.79
N THR A 281 -6.30 -20.65 12.96
CA THR A 281 -6.75 -19.52 12.16
C THR A 281 -5.62 -19.08 11.20
N PRO A 282 -5.88 -18.88 9.90
CA PRO A 282 -4.89 -18.37 8.94
C PRO A 282 -4.32 -16.99 9.29
N PHE A 283 -3.11 -16.67 8.82
CA PHE A 283 -2.44 -15.39 9.11
C PHE A 283 -3.22 -14.16 8.61
N MET A 284 -3.43 -14.04 7.30
CA MET A 284 -4.15 -12.92 6.67
C MET A 284 -5.27 -13.40 5.76
N MET A 285 -4.97 -14.30 4.82
CA MET A 285 -5.93 -14.85 3.87
C MET A 285 -6.18 -16.34 4.15
N PRO A 286 -7.44 -16.81 4.10
CA PRO A 286 -7.74 -18.23 4.14
C PRO A 286 -7.34 -18.89 2.81
N VAL A 287 -6.07 -19.23 2.68
CA VAL A 287 -5.52 -19.95 1.52
C VAL A 287 -5.61 -21.46 1.72
N SER A 288 -5.63 -22.22 0.63
CA SER A 288 -5.58 -23.68 0.68
C SER A 288 -4.32 -24.16 1.40
N ASN A 289 -4.39 -25.34 2.02
CA ASN A 289 -3.26 -25.93 2.75
C ASN A 289 -2.01 -26.12 1.87
N LEU A 290 -2.17 -26.26 0.56
CA LEU A 290 -1.07 -26.37 -0.39
C LEU A 290 -0.32 -25.04 -0.53
N ILE A 291 -1.04 -23.95 -0.81
CA ILE A 291 -0.47 -22.60 -0.90
C ILE A 291 0.18 -22.22 0.43
N GLY A 292 -0.49 -22.51 1.54
CA GLY A 292 0.04 -22.27 2.88
C GLY A 292 1.35 -23.01 3.17
N LYS A 293 1.56 -24.22 2.62
CA LYS A 293 2.83 -24.95 2.73
C LYS A 293 3.92 -24.29 1.88
N VAL A 294 3.62 -23.91 0.64
CA VAL A 294 4.57 -23.25 -0.27
C VAL A 294 5.07 -21.93 0.32
N LEU A 295 4.15 -21.11 0.85
CA LEU A 295 4.48 -19.84 1.52
C LEU A 295 5.27 -20.00 2.83
N ARG A 296 5.47 -21.22 3.33
CA ARG A 296 6.32 -21.49 4.50
C ARG A 296 7.66 -22.11 4.11
N LEU A 297 7.87 -22.50 2.85
CA LEU A 297 9.07 -23.22 2.42
C LEU A 297 10.36 -22.42 2.67
N PRO A 298 10.49 -21.14 2.27
CA PRO A 298 11.67 -20.34 2.57
C PRO A 298 11.99 -20.29 4.07
N VAL A 299 10.98 -20.03 4.90
CA VAL A 299 11.15 -19.96 6.36
C VAL A 299 11.60 -21.30 6.93
N ARG A 300 10.97 -22.39 6.48
CA ARG A 300 11.30 -23.76 6.93
C ARG A 300 12.68 -24.20 6.46
N PHE A 301 13.09 -23.81 5.27
CA PHE A 301 14.41 -24.12 4.74
C PHE A 301 15.52 -23.40 5.53
N ILE A 302 15.31 -22.12 5.86
CA ILE A 302 16.33 -21.29 6.51
C ILE A 302 16.37 -21.49 8.02
N PHE A 303 15.20 -21.47 8.68
CA PHE A 303 15.10 -21.47 10.14
C PHE A 303 14.68 -22.82 10.72
N LYS A 304 14.38 -23.82 9.88
CA LYS A 304 13.88 -25.16 10.30
C LYS A 304 12.60 -25.10 11.13
N LYS A 305 11.80 -24.04 10.96
CA LYS A 305 10.55 -23.76 11.67
C LYS A 305 9.47 -23.29 10.70
N ASP A 306 8.22 -23.40 11.10
CA ASP A 306 7.09 -22.95 10.28
C ASP A 306 6.86 -21.43 10.32
N TYR A 307 7.38 -20.73 11.34
CA TYR A 307 7.21 -19.30 11.55
C TYR A 307 8.49 -18.67 12.13
N PRO A 308 8.76 -17.37 11.84
CA PRO A 308 9.82 -16.63 12.49
C PRO A 308 9.44 -16.30 13.94
N ASP A 309 10.33 -16.59 14.88
CA ASP A 309 10.10 -16.38 16.33
C ASP A 309 10.91 -15.18 16.88
N LYS A 310 11.76 -14.57 16.05
CA LYS A 310 12.58 -13.41 16.42
C LYS A 310 12.42 -12.28 15.41
N ALA A 311 12.57 -11.04 15.86
CA ALA A 311 12.52 -9.87 15.00
C ALA A 311 13.52 -9.93 13.82
N ILE A 312 14.73 -10.46 14.06
CA ILE A 312 15.75 -10.65 13.02
C ILE A 312 15.29 -11.69 11.98
N GLU A 313 14.64 -12.77 12.41
CA GLU A 313 14.11 -13.80 11.51
C GLU A 313 12.98 -13.24 10.63
N ILE A 314 12.14 -12.35 11.17
CA ILE A 314 11.12 -11.61 10.40
C ILE A 314 11.80 -10.78 9.31
N ILE A 315 12.79 -9.95 9.67
CA ILE A 315 13.49 -9.08 8.72
C ILE A 315 14.13 -9.92 7.60
N LEU A 316 14.89 -10.95 7.94
CA LEU A 316 15.54 -11.83 6.95
C LEU A 316 14.52 -12.51 6.03
N THR A 317 13.42 -13.02 6.60
CA THR A 317 12.34 -13.64 5.82
C THR A 317 11.74 -12.65 4.82
N LEU A 318 11.42 -11.44 5.28
CA LEU A 318 10.85 -10.38 4.43
C LEU A 318 11.84 -9.94 3.36
N THR A 319 13.12 -9.77 3.68
CA THR A 319 14.14 -9.42 2.69
C THR A 319 14.25 -10.48 1.60
N ILE A 320 14.21 -11.76 1.95
CA ILE A 320 14.29 -12.85 0.97
C ILE A 320 13.07 -12.88 0.06
N TYR A 321 11.86 -12.80 0.62
CA TYR A 321 10.64 -12.72 -0.18
C TYR A 321 10.61 -11.47 -1.07
N PHE A 322 11.10 -10.34 -0.57
CA PHE A 322 11.19 -9.10 -1.34
C PHE A 322 12.13 -9.28 -2.54
N LEU A 323 13.34 -9.80 -2.31
CA LEU A 323 14.29 -10.08 -3.39
C LEU A 323 13.74 -11.11 -4.39
N MET A 324 13.03 -12.15 -3.93
CA MET A 324 12.36 -13.10 -4.82
C MET A 324 11.32 -12.43 -5.70
N ILE A 325 10.48 -11.55 -5.14
CA ILE A 325 9.48 -10.81 -5.91
C ILE A 325 10.15 -9.90 -6.94
N LEU A 326 11.21 -9.19 -6.56
CA LEU A 326 11.97 -8.37 -7.51
C LEU A 326 12.57 -9.22 -8.64
N LEU A 327 13.19 -10.35 -8.32
CA LEU A 327 13.78 -11.25 -9.31
C LEU A 327 12.73 -11.84 -10.27
N ILE A 328 11.58 -12.27 -9.75
CA ILE A 328 10.49 -12.77 -10.59
C ILE A 328 9.91 -11.64 -11.43
N SER A 329 9.83 -10.42 -10.88
CA SER A 329 9.38 -9.26 -11.63
C SER A 329 10.30 -8.86 -12.77
N LEU A 330 11.59 -9.24 -12.75
CA LEU A 330 12.48 -9.03 -13.91
C LEU A 330 12.18 -10.01 -15.06
N LEU A 331 11.44 -11.09 -14.78
CA LEU A 331 11.04 -12.12 -15.76
C LEU A 331 9.59 -11.97 -16.23
N TYR A 332 8.83 -11.11 -15.55
CA TYR A 332 7.45 -10.76 -15.86
C TYR A 332 7.43 -9.62 -16.86
#